data_AF-A0A2S9T567-F1
#
_entry.id   AF-A0A2S9T567-F1
#
_cell.length_a   1.000
_cell.length_b   1.000
_cell.length_c   1.000
_cell.angle_alpha   90.00
_cell.angle_beta   90.00
_cell.angle_gamma   90.00
#
_symmetry.space_group_name_H-M   'P 1'
#
loop_
_entity.id
_entity.type
_entity.pdbx_description
1 polymer ?
#
loop_
_entity_poly.entity_id
_entity_poly.type
_entity_poly.pdbx_seq_one_letter_code
_entity_poly.pdbx_strand_id
1 'polypeptide(L)'
;MSNLEKKVLILCTGNSCRSIIAEALINAKLDGIHADSSGVRASGRVNPNAKKLLEDKGIWKEEYHSKTIDKVIDNAYDLVVTVCDHANETCPMFPKAVKVIHVGFEDPDGKGFEAFEATYKEIEEILLQKVVEALK
;
A
#
# COMPACT_ATOMS: atom_id res chain seq x y z
N MET A 1 28.21 -5.82 5.51
CA MET A 1 27.57 -4.78 4.66
C MET A 1 26.10 -4.81 4.99
N SER A 2 25.60 -3.81 5.70
CA SER A 2 24.19 -3.71 6.06
C SER A 2 23.39 -3.47 4.78
N ASN A 3 22.71 -4.50 4.27
CA ASN A 3 21.58 -4.29 3.38
C ASN A 3 20.56 -3.50 4.22
N LEU A 4 20.53 -2.17 4.07
CA LEU A 4 19.45 -1.39 4.65
C LEU A 4 18.21 -1.76 3.85
N GLU A 5 17.35 -2.57 4.43
CA GLU A 5 16.00 -2.81 3.92
C GLU A 5 15.31 -1.45 3.73
N LYS A 6 14.82 -1.21 2.52
CA LYS A 6 14.12 0.03 2.18
C LYS A 6 12.69 -0.05 2.68
N LYS A 7 12.21 1.02 3.33
CA LYS A 7 10.83 1.06 3.85
C LYS A 7 9.94 1.92 2.98
N VAL A 8 8.78 1.38 2.61
CA VAL A 8 7.78 2.04 1.77
C VAL A 8 6.47 2.15 2.53
N LEU A 9 5.83 3.31 2.50
CA LEU A 9 4.50 3.51 3.05
C LEU A 9 3.46 3.66 1.93
N ILE A 10 2.46 2.80 1.90
CA ILE A 10 1.34 2.87 0.97
C ILE A 10 0.14 3.56 1.62
N LEU A 11 -0.25 4.70 1.08
CA LEU A 11 -1.34 5.51 1.59
C LEU A 11 -2.57 5.43 0.71
N CYS A 12 -3.71 5.16 1.34
CA CYS A 12 -5.00 5.44 0.73
C CYS A 12 -5.93 6.15 1.70
N THR A 13 -7.18 6.39 1.31
CA THR A 13 -8.16 7.05 2.19
C THR A 13 -8.55 6.13 3.33
N GLY A 14 -9.11 4.95 3.03
CA GLY A 14 -9.76 4.08 4.01
C GLY A 14 -8.90 2.95 4.58
N ASN A 15 -7.73 2.67 3.99
CA ASN A 15 -6.87 1.52 4.33
C ASN A 15 -7.65 0.21 4.51
N SER A 16 -8.37 -0.15 3.45
CA SER A 16 -9.32 -1.27 3.44
C SER A 16 -9.07 -2.24 2.28
N CYS A 17 -8.78 -1.72 1.07
CA CYS A 17 -8.62 -2.52 -0.16
C CYS A 17 -7.23 -2.32 -0.80
N ARG A 18 -7.11 -1.31 -1.67
CA ARG A 18 -5.95 -1.04 -2.54
C ARG A 18 -4.60 -1.03 -1.81
N SER A 19 -4.52 -0.31 -0.70
CA SER A 19 -3.27 -0.19 0.05
C SER A 19 -2.85 -1.50 0.73
N ILE A 20 -3.80 -2.35 1.14
CA ILE A 20 -3.52 -3.66 1.76
C ILE A 20 -3.03 -4.63 0.67
N ILE A 21 -3.67 -4.61 -0.50
CA ILE A 21 -3.25 -5.40 -1.66
C ILE A 21 -1.82 -5.00 -2.08
N ALA A 22 -1.54 -3.71 -2.16
CA ALA A 22 -0.21 -3.17 -2.47
C ALA A 22 0.86 -3.53 -1.43
N GLU A 23 0.56 -3.39 -0.14
CA GLU A 23 1.47 -3.79 0.95
C GLU A 23 1.84 -5.28 0.85
N ALA A 24 0.84 -6.14 0.68
CA ALA A 24 1.05 -7.57 0.56
C ALA A 24 1.87 -7.94 -0.68
N LEU A 25 1.58 -7.32 -1.83
CA LEU A 25 2.30 -7.56 -3.08
C LEU A 25 3.77 -7.14 -2.99
N ILE A 26 4.07 -5.97 -2.44
CA ILE A 26 5.44 -5.49 -2.27
C ILE A 26 6.21 -6.44 -1.34
N ASN A 27 5.64 -6.76 -0.17
CA ASN A 27 6.27 -7.64 0.81
C ASN A 27 6.45 -9.09 0.31
N ALA A 28 5.67 -9.52 -0.67
CA ALA A 28 5.77 -10.86 -1.25
C ALA A 28 6.70 -10.94 -2.47
N LYS A 29 6.88 -9.84 -3.22
CA LYS A 29 7.57 -9.87 -4.53
C LYS A 29 8.85 -9.04 -4.61
N LEU A 30 9.07 -8.08 -3.72
CA LEU A 30 10.22 -7.19 -3.77
C LEU A 30 11.21 -7.50 -2.65
N ASP A 31 12.30 -8.18 -2.98
CA ASP A 31 13.38 -8.45 -2.03
C ASP A 31 14.09 -7.17 -1.58
N GLY A 32 14.34 -7.06 -0.27
CA GLY A 32 15.02 -5.90 0.33
C GLY A 32 14.15 -4.64 0.45
N ILE A 33 12.84 -4.74 0.16
CA ILE A 33 11.87 -3.68 0.32
C ILE A 33 10.76 -4.16 1.26
N HIS A 34 10.49 -3.38 2.31
CA HIS A 34 9.41 -3.63 3.24
C HIS A 34 8.33 -2.56 3.09
N ALA A 35 7.09 -2.98 2.87
CA ALA A 35 5.93 -2.09 2.78
C ALA A 35 5.09 -2.13 4.06
N ASP A 36 4.66 -0.94 4.47
CA ASP A 36 3.54 -0.72 5.38
C ASP A 36 2.38 -0.09 4.60
N SER A 37 1.13 -0.27 5.05
CA SER A 37 0.01 0.53 4.55
C SER A 37 -0.67 1.38 5.62
N SER A 38 -1.28 2.51 5.25
CA SER A 38 -2.08 3.31 6.18
C SER A 38 -3.17 4.12 5.48
N GLY A 39 -4.12 4.58 6.30
CA GLY A 39 -5.28 5.35 5.88
C GLY A 39 -5.24 6.76 6.42
N VAL A 40 -5.49 7.76 5.56
CA VAL A 40 -5.73 9.14 6.02
C VAL A 40 -6.98 9.19 6.91
N ARG A 41 -7.99 8.38 6.57
CA ARG A 41 -9.20 8.14 7.38
C ARG A 41 -9.48 6.64 7.39
N ALA A 42 -8.64 5.90 8.11
CA ALA A 42 -8.73 4.44 8.16
C ALA A 42 -10.14 3.98 8.59
N SER A 43 -10.71 3.03 7.84
CA SER A 43 -12.01 2.42 8.13
C SER A 43 -11.98 1.58 9.40
N GLY A 44 -10.79 1.17 9.85
CA GLY A 44 -10.58 0.27 10.98
C GLY A 44 -10.82 -1.21 10.63
N ARG A 45 -11.13 -1.53 9.37
CA ARG A 45 -11.36 -2.91 8.90
C ARG A 45 -10.84 -3.12 7.50
N VAL A 46 -10.18 -4.25 7.28
CA VAL A 46 -9.78 -4.72 5.94
C VAL A 46 -10.99 -5.28 5.21
N ASN A 47 -11.11 -4.98 3.92
CA ASN A 47 -12.20 -5.51 3.11
C ASN A 47 -12.10 -7.05 3.01
N PRO A 48 -13.18 -7.80 3.31
CA PRO A 48 -13.17 -9.26 3.23
C PRO A 48 -12.76 -9.81 1.86
N ASN A 49 -13.13 -9.13 0.77
CA ASN A 49 -12.76 -9.55 -0.58
C ASN A 49 -11.27 -9.34 -0.86
N ALA A 50 -10.68 -8.24 -0.35
CA ALA A 50 -9.25 -8.01 -0.44
C ALA A 50 -8.48 -9.07 0.36
N LYS A 51 -8.92 -9.38 1.58
CA LYS A 51 -8.35 -10.46 2.39
C LYS A 51 -8.43 -11.80 1.66
N LYS A 52 -9.62 -12.19 1.19
CA LYS A 52 -9.85 -13.44 0.47
C LYS A 52 -8.95 -13.55 -0.76
N LEU A 53 -8.83 -12.48 -1.55
CA LEU A 53 -7.94 -12.46 -2.71
C LEU A 53 -6.48 -12.73 -2.31
N LEU A 54 -6.00 -12.10 -1.25
CA LEU A 54 -4.61 -12.29 -0.79
C LEU A 54 -4.39 -13.69 -0.20
N GLU A 55 -5.40 -14.27 0.45
CA GLU A 55 -5.40 -15.67 0.91
C GLU A 55 -5.35 -16.63 -0.28
N ASP A 56 -6.19 -16.42 -1.31
CA ASP A 56 -6.22 -17.21 -2.54
C ASP A 56 -4.87 -17.13 -3.31
N LYS A 57 -4.17 -16.00 -3.21
CA LYS A 57 -2.82 -15.81 -3.77
C LYS A 57 -1.70 -16.31 -2.85
N GLY A 58 -2.00 -16.73 -1.62
CA GLY A 58 -1.03 -17.21 -0.66
C GLY A 58 -0.08 -16.15 -0.09
N ILE A 59 -0.46 -14.87 -0.16
CA ILE A 59 0.38 -13.73 0.29
C ILE A 59 -0.24 -12.96 1.47
N TRP A 60 -1.39 -13.41 1.97
CA TRP A 60 -2.01 -12.86 3.18
C TRP A 60 -1.15 -13.15 4.42
N LYS A 61 -1.01 -12.15 5.30
CA LYS A 61 -0.40 -12.27 6.63
C LYS A 61 -1.36 -11.71 7.68
N GLU A 62 -1.40 -12.32 8.86
CA GLU A 62 -2.28 -11.90 9.96
C GLU A 62 -1.94 -10.51 10.51
N GLU A 63 -0.74 -10.00 10.23
CA GLU A 63 -0.30 -8.66 10.59
C GLU A 63 -0.98 -7.55 9.76
N TYR A 64 -1.56 -7.87 8.60
CA TYR A 64 -2.22 -6.87 7.75
C TYR A 64 -3.54 -6.41 8.36
N HIS A 65 -3.60 -5.12 8.69
CA HIS A 65 -4.77 -4.52 9.32
C HIS A 65 -4.92 -3.05 8.93
N SER A 66 -6.14 -2.54 9.10
CA SER A 66 -6.43 -1.12 8.86
C SER A 66 -5.85 -0.26 10.00
N LYS A 67 -4.94 0.65 9.67
CA LYS A 67 -4.27 1.58 10.60
C LYS A 67 -4.32 3.02 10.07
N THR A 68 -4.48 3.98 10.97
CA THR A 68 -4.44 5.42 10.66
C THR A 68 -3.01 5.89 10.45
N ILE A 69 -2.85 6.92 9.62
CA ILE A 69 -1.55 7.52 9.32
C ILE A 69 -0.80 8.00 10.58
N ASP A 70 -1.51 8.44 11.62
CA ASP A 70 -0.90 8.88 12.90
C ASP A 70 -0.07 7.79 13.59
N LYS A 71 -0.36 6.51 13.32
CA LYS A 71 0.40 5.40 13.91
C LYS A 71 1.75 5.16 13.23
N VAL A 72 1.91 5.68 12.02
CA VAL A 72 3.09 5.41 11.17
C VAL A 72 3.84 6.67 10.78
N ILE A 73 3.28 7.85 11.00
CA ILE A 73 3.87 9.13 10.54
C ILE A 73 5.27 9.39 11.13
N ASP A 74 5.56 8.89 12.33
CA ASP A 74 6.86 8.99 12.99
C ASP A 74 7.89 7.94 12.52
N ASN A 75 7.45 6.93 11.77
CA ASN A 75 8.35 5.90 11.25
C ASN A 75 9.27 6.47 10.16
N ALA A 76 10.46 5.87 10.02
CA ALA A 76 11.36 6.19 8.92
C ALA A 76 10.95 5.40 7.67
N TYR A 77 10.50 6.11 6.64
CA TYR A 77 10.24 5.58 5.30
C TYR A 77 11.20 6.21 4.29
N ASP A 78 11.64 5.42 3.32
CA ASP A 78 12.42 5.87 2.15
C ASP A 78 11.51 6.40 1.04
N LEU A 79 10.28 5.87 0.95
CA LEU A 79 9.29 6.23 -0.07
C LEU A 79 7.87 6.20 0.51
N VAL A 80 7.05 7.17 0.12
CA VAL A 80 5.60 7.16 0.32
C VAL A 80 4.92 7.03 -1.04
N VAL A 81 3.94 6.15 -1.15
CA VAL A 81 3.14 5.97 -2.35
C VAL A 81 1.67 6.20 -2.05
N THR A 82 1.05 7.18 -2.71
CA THR A 82 -0.38 7.42 -2.61
C THR A 82 -1.10 6.66 -3.73
N VAL A 83 -2.09 5.83 -3.36
CA VAL A 83 -2.82 4.96 -4.31
C VAL A 83 -4.25 5.42 -4.61
N CYS A 84 -4.67 6.54 -4.04
CA CYS A 84 -5.90 7.24 -4.38
C CYS A 84 -5.68 8.75 -4.43
N ASP A 85 -6.42 9.43 -5.29
CA ASP A 85 -6.30 10.88 -5.50
C ASP A 85 -6.54 11.65 -4.20
N HIS A 86 -7.53 11.23 -3.41
CA HIS A 86 -7.84 11.90 -2.15
C HIS A 86 -6.70 11.82 -1.12
N ALA A 87 -5.96 10.69 -1.08
CA ALA A 87 -4.77 10.59 -0.22
C ALA A 87 -3.60 11.41 -0.77
N ASN A 88 -3.54 11.65 -2.08
CA ASN A 88 -2.58 12.54 -2.71
C ASN A 88 -2.87 14.01 -2.38
N GLU A 89 -4.13 14.43 -2.47
CA GLU A 89 -4.57 15.80 -2.15
C GLU A 89 -4.46 16.11 -0.65
N THR A 90 -4.74 15.13 0.20
CA THR A 90 -4.71 15.28 1.67
C THR A 90 -3.40 14.74 2.26
N CYS A 91 -2.37 14.54 1.44
CA CYS A 91 -1.11 13.93 1.87
C CYS A 91 -0.51 14.79 3.00
N PRO A 92 -0.39 14.25 4.23
CA PRO A 92 0.16 15.05 5.32
C PRO A 92 1.64 15.29 5.07
N MET A 93 2.13 16.40 5.62
CA MET A 93 3.55 16.70 5.58
C MET A 93 4.29 15.69 6.45
N PHE A 94 5.13 14.85 5.82
CA PHE A 94 5.98 13.92 6.55
C PHE A 94 7.12 14.70 7.25
N PRO A 95 7.44 14.41 8.52
CA PRO A 95 8.44 15.14 9.28
C PRO A 95 9.87 14.98 8.72
N LYS A 96 10.09 13.97 7.85
CA LYS A 96 11.34 13.78 7.09
C LYS A 96 11.08 14.07 5.61
N ALA A 97 12.10 14.56 4.91
CA ALA A 97 12.09 14.71 3.45
C ALA A 97 12.08 13.31 2.80
N VAL A 98 10.90 12.70 2.70
CA VAL A 98 10.67 11.40 2.07
C VAL A 98 10.20 11.62 0.65
N LYS A 99 10.67 10.80 -0.28
CA LYS A 99 10.19 10.83 -1.67
C LYS A 99 8.73 10.39 -1.69
N VAL A 100 7.87 11.15 -2.38
CA VAL A 100 6.45 10.81 -2.51
C VAL A 100 6.12 10.62 -3.99
N ILE A 101 5.47 9.51 -4.32
CA ILE A 101 4.93 9.25 -5.66
C ILE A 101 3.44 8.96 -5.58
N HIS A 102 2.72 9.28 -6.65
CA HIS A 102 1.30 8.97 -6.78
C HIS A 102 1.08 7.94 -7.89
N VAL A 103 0.33 6.89 -7.58
CA VAL A 103 -0.07 5.85 -8.53
C VAL A 103 -1.53 5.48 -8.24
N GLY A 104 -2.47 6.17 -8.89
CA GLY A 104 -3.90 5.95 -8.69
C GLY A 104 -4.37 4.60 -9.21
N PHE A 105 -5.20 3.92 -8.41
CA PHE A 105 -5.93 2.71 -8.82
C PHE A 105 -7.42 2.90 -8.56
N GLU A 106 -8.24 2.34 -9.45
CA GLU A 106 -9.69 2.36 -9.32
C GLU A 106 -10.11 1.66 -8.01
N ASP A 107 -11.12 2.19 -7.31
CA ASP A 107 -11.63 1.53 -6.09
C ASP A 107 -12.43 0.28 -6.47
N PRO A 108 -12.03 -0.92 -6.00
CA PRO A 108 -12.80 -2.14 -6.21
C PRO A 108 -13.94 -2.30 -5.19
N ASP A 109 -14.02 -1.45 -4.15
CA ASP A 109 -15.07 -1.57 -3.13
C ASP A 109 -16.47 -1.36 -3.73
N GLY A 110 -17.43 -2.20 -3.33
CA GLY A 110 -18.76 -2.25 -3.93
C GLY A 110 -18.83 -2.85 -5.35
N LYS A 111 -17.70 -3.21 -5.95
CA LYS A 111 -17.63 -3.94 -7.22
C LYS A 111 -17.48 -5.45 -6.94
N GLY A 112 -17.86 -6.27 -7.92
CA GLY A 112 -17.71 -7.72 -7.84
C GLY A 112 -16.25 -8.14 -7.62
N PHE A 113 -16.03 -9.39 -7.21
CA PHE A 113 -14.69 -9.91 -6.88
C PHE A 113 -13.67 -9.74 -8.03
N GLU A 114 -14.12 -9.80 -9.28
CA GLU A 114 -13.29 -9.57 -10.47
C GLU A 114 -12.59 -8.20 -10.47
N ALA A 115 -13.21 -7.18 -9.88
CA ALA A 115 -12.58 -5.86 -9.75
C ALA A 115 -11.37 -5.90 -8.81
N PHE A 116 -11.41 -6.70 -7.74
CA PHE A 116 -10.27 -6.88 -6.85
C PHE A 116 -9.12 -7.59 -7.56
N GLU A 117 -9.43 -8.59 -8.41
CA GLU A 117 -8.43 -9.27 -9.22
C GLU A 117 -7.80 -8.35 -10.27
N ALA A 118 -8.61 -7.50 -10.91
CA ALA A 118 -8.12 -6.48 -11.84
C ALA A 118 -7.18 -5.49 -11.14
N THR A 119 -7.61 -4.92 -10.00
CA THR A 119 -6.78 -4.03 -9.19
C THR A 119 -5.48 -4.70 -8.74
N TYR A 120 -5.52 -5.98 -8.35
CA TYR A 120 -4.31 -6.73 -7.99
C TYR A 120 -3.32 -6.80 -9.15
N LYS A 121 -3.79 -7.09 -10.37
CA LYS A 121 -2.93 -7.15 -11.56
C LYS A 121 -2.33 -5.79 -11.89
N GLU A 122 -3.14 -4.73 -11.85
CA GLU A 122 -2.64 -3.38 -12.09
C GLU A 122 -1.56 -2.96 -11.07
N ILE A 123 -1.78 -3.27 -9.79
CA ILE A 123 -0.78 -3.01 -8.75
C ILE A 123 0.49 -3.82 -9.02
N GLU A 124 0.36 -5.09 -9.37
CA GLU A 124 1.49 -5.97 -9.64
C GLU A 124 2.34 -5.47 -10.83
N GLU A 125 1.69 -5.06 -11.92
CA GLU A 125 2.36 -4.64 -13.15
C GLU A 125 2.91 -3.20 -13.05
N ILE A 126 2.15 -2.28 -12.44
CA ILE A 126 2.45 -0.85 -12.48
C ILE A 126 3.12 -0.38 -11.18
N LEU A 127 2.54 -0.71 -10.01
CA LEU A 127 3.03 -0.17 -8.74
C LEU A 127 4.43 -0.71 -8.42
N LEU A 128 4.64 -2.02 -8.58
CA LEU A 128 5.91 -2.65 -8.20
C LEU A 128 7.08 -2.07 -8.99
N GLN A 129 6.90 -1.85 -10.29
CA GLN A 129 7.91 -1.22 -11.13
C GLN A 129 8.22 0.21 -10.66
N LYS A 130 7.19 1.03 -10.43
CA LYS A 130 7.36 2.41 -9.96
C LYS A 130 8.03 2.50 -8.59
N VAL A 131 7.73 1.58 -7.68
CA VAL A 131 8.37 1.52 -6.34
C VAL A 131 9.87 1.25 -6.50
N VAL A 132 10.23 0.25 -7.31
CA VAL A 132 11.64 -0.08 -7.57
C VAL A 132 12.36 1.09 -8.24
N GLU A 133 11.77 1.73 -9.23
CA GLU A 133 12.34 2.91 -9.89
C GLU A 133 12.50 4.10 -8.95
N ALA A 134 11.57 4.31 -8.02
CA ALA A 134 11.62 5.41 -7.08
C ALA A 134 12.70 5.21 -5.99
N LEU A 135 13.04 3.96 -5.67
CA LEU A 135 14.02 3.59 -4.64
C LEU A 135 15.45 3.35 -5.16
N LYS A 136 15.62 3.25 -6.48
CA LYS A 136 16.94 3.30 -7.15
C LYS A 136 17.57 4.67 -7.00
#